data_AF-A0A6V7F109-F1
#
_entry.id   AF-A0A6V7F109-F1
#
_cell.length_a   1.000
_cell.length_b   1.000
_cell.length_c   1.000
_cell.angle_alpha   90.00
_cell.angle_beta   90.00
_cell.angle_gamma   90.00
#
_symmetry.space_group_name_H-M   'P 1'
#
loop_
_entity.id
_entity.type
_entity.pdbx_description
1 polymer ?
#
loop_
_entity_poly.entity_id
_entity_poly.type
_entity_poly.pdbx_seq_one_letter_code
_entity_poly.pdbx_strand_id
1 'polypeptide(L)'
;MRILILGAGGTGGYFGGRLAQAGVDVTFLVRDARAAQLQADGLRIRSPLGDADLPVAHVTVQDLPALVAQRPFDLVILSCKAYDLDSAIEAIAPAVGEHTTVLPILNGLRHYAALDERFGAARVLGGLCFISATKGEHGEILHLGKPAAMTFGERDGSAASARVQAFAAACAQAGIDHVASEQIAQEQWIKYSFLTALAAATCLMRAPVGAIVATDDGRALINGLYNECLWAADAAGQPIPEAARAKALQTLLQVDSPLKASMLRDLEAGQDVEAAQIVGDMLKRVRETGRNAPLLMAANVHLQAYQVLRHS
;
A
#
# COMPACT_ATOMS: atom_id res chain seq x y z
N MET A 1 3.71 20.82 -9.26
CA MET A 1 4.40 19.53 -9.22
C MET A 1 3.85 18.63 -10.32
N ARG A 2 4.71 17.92 -11.05
CA ARG A 2 4.36 16.90 -12.05
C ARG A 2 4.52 15.51 -11.47
N ILE A 3 3.46 14.71 -11.52
CA ILE A 3 3.38 13.42 -10.85
C ILE A 3 3.15 12.30 -11.86
N LEU A 4 4.00 11.28 -11.81
CA LEU A 4 3.76 10.00 -12.50
C LEU A 4 3.14 9.01 -11.51
N ILE A 5 2.00 8.43 -11.86
CA ILE A 5 1.38 7.36 -11.06
C ILE A 5 1.64 6.03 -11.76
N LEU A 6 2.33 5.09 -11.11
CA LEU A 6 2.43 3.74 -11.64
C LEU A 6 1.10 3.02 -11.44
N GLY A 7 0.42 2.77 -12.56
CA GLY A 7 -0.82 2.02 -12.63
C GLY A 7 -2.07 2.86 -12.34
N ALA A 8 -3.11 2.64 -13.14
CA ALA A 8 -4.46 3.16 -12.90
C ALA A 8 -5.37 2.07 -12.32
N GLY A 9 -4.88 1.36 -11.30
CA GLY A 9 -5.62 0.35 -10.52
C GLY A 9 -6.43 0.97 -9.38
N GLY A 10 -6.92 0.17 -8.43
CA GLY A 10 -7.75 0.65 -7.32
C GLY A 10 -7.13 1.83 -6.55
N THR A 11 -5.96 1.61 -5.95
CA THR A 11 -5.26 2.63 -5.14
C THR A 11 -4.70 3.78 -5.98
N GLY A 12 -3.87 3.47 -6.99
CA GLY A 12 -3.24 4.48 -7.85
C GLY A 12 -4.24 5.29 -8.67
N GLY A 13 -5.25 4.62 -9.23
CA GLY A 13 -6.34 5.26 -9.96
C GLY A 13 -7.16 6.18 -9.06
N TYR A 14 -7.43 5.81 -7.82
CA TYR A 14 -8.14 6.68 -6.88
C TYR A 14 -7.33 7.95 -6.56
N PHE A 15 -6.12 7.79 -5.99
CA PHE A 15 -5.34 8.96 -5.55
C PHE A 15 -4.86 9.80 -6.73
N GLY A 16 -4.34 9.16 -7.78
CA GLY A 16 -3.96 9.85 -9.01
C GLY A 16 -5.13 10.56 -9.68
N GLY A 17 -6.31 9.94 -9.67
CA GLY A 17 -7.51 10.51 -10.27
C GLY A 17 -8.03 11.71 -9.51
N ARG A 18 -7.98 11.68 -8.16
CA ARG A 18 -8.31 12.84 -7.31
C ARG A 18 -7.34 14.00 -7.52
N LEU A 19 -6.04 13.72 -7.63
CA LEU A 19 -5.03 14.73 -7.96
C LEU A 19 -5.30 15.34 -9.35
N ALA A 20 -5.55 14.51 -10.36
CA ALA A 20 -5.88 14.98 -11.71
C ALA A 20 -7.18 15.81 -11.75
N GLN A 21 -8.22 15.36 -11.03
CA GLN A 21 -9.50 16.08 -10.90
C GLN A 21 -9.31 17.49 -10.32
N ALA A 22 -8.34 17.67 -9.43
CA ALA A 22 -8.02 18.95 -8.82
C ALA A 22 -7.10 19.84 -9.68
N GLY A 23 -6.74 19.40 -10.88
CA GLY A 23 -5.87 20.14 -11.80
C GLY A 23 -4.37 19.97 -11.54
N VAL A 24 -3.97 18.97 -10.73
CA VAL A 24 -2.54 18.62 -10.59
C VAL A 24 -2.07 17.93 -11.88
N ASP A 25 -0.85 18.24 -12.32
CA ASP A 25 -0.23 17.65 -13.52
C ASP A 25 0.13 16.19 -13.26
N VAL A 26 -0.82 15.30 -13.54
CA VAL A 26 -0.74 13.85 -13.29
C VAL A 26 -0.70 13.10 -14.61
N THR A 27 0.26 12.18 -14.75
CA THR A 27 0.30 11.19 -15.84
C THR A 27 0.27 9.79 -15.25
N PHE A 28 -0.52 8.88 -15.84
CA PHE A 28 -0.53 7.47 -15.44
C PHE A 28 0.38 6.64 -16.34
N LEU A 29 1.35 5.94 -15.75
CA LEU A 29 2.10 4.88 -16.44
C LEU A 29 1.28 3.58 -16.40
N VAL A 30 0.83 3.11 -17.55
CA VAL A 30 -0.07 1.95 -17.67
C VAL A 30 0.37 0.99 -18.78
N ARG A 31 -0.15 -0.24 -18.73
CA ARG A 31 0.01 -1.22 -19.81
C ARG A 31 -0.97 -0.90 -20.95
N ASP A 32 -0.66 -1.36 -22.17
CA ASP A 32 -1.40 -1.03 -23.41
C ASP A 32 -2.91 -1.21 -23.31
N ALA A 33 -3.38 -2.32 -22.73
CA ALA A 33 -4.82 -2.58 -22.57
C ALA A 33 -5.50 -1.50 -21.70
N ARG A 34 -4.82 -1.02 -20.66
CA ARG A 34 -5.33 0.05 -19.80
C ARG A 34 -5.18 1.42 -20.45
N ALA A 35 -4.14 1.64 -21.25
CA ALA A 35 -4.00 2.86 -22.06
C ALA A 35 -5.19 3.01 -23.02
N ALA A 36 -5.48 1.96 -23.81
CA ALA A 36 -6.63 1.95 -24.72
C ALA A 36 -7.96 2.24 -24.02
N GLN A 37 -8.16 1.67 -22.83
CA GLN A 37 -9.35 1.93 -22.04
C GLN A 37 -9.43 3.37 -21.53
N LEU A 38 -8.34 3.92 -20.99
CA LEU A 38 -8.30 5.32 -20.53
C LEU A 38 -8.48 6.31 -21.69
N GLN A 39 -8.00 5.96 -22.88
CA GLN A 39 -8.19 6.77 -24.09
C GLN A 39 -9.66 6.78 -24.55
N ALA A 40 -10.37 5.65 -24.42
CA ALA A 40 -11.76 5.53 -24.84
C ALA A 40 -12.74 6.14 -23.82
N ASP A 41 -12.57 5.80 -22.54
CA ASP A 41 -13.57 6.05 -21.49
C ASP A 41 -13.14 7.12 -20.48
N GLY A 42 -11.87 7.54 -20.51
CA GLY A 42 -11.27 8.28 -19.41
C GLY A 42 -11.10 7.43 -18.15
N LEU A 43 -10.80 8.10 -17.03
CA LEU A 43 -10.81 7.50 -15.71
C LEU A 43 -12.16 7.74 -15.05
N ARG A 44 -12.79 6.67 -14.57
CA ARG A 44 -14.06 6.72 -13.84
C ARG A 44 -13.85 6.32 -12.39
N ILE A 45 -14.33 7.12 -11.46
CA ILE A 45 -14.25 6.89 -10.02
C ILE A 45 -15.67 6.81 -9.48
N ARG A 46 -15.96 5.72 -8.77
CA ARG A 46 -17.20 5.52 -8.02
C ARG A 46 -16.87 5.47 -6.55
N SER A 47 -17.38 6.42 -5.78
CA SER A 47 -16.86 6.71 -4.45
C SER A 47 -17.91 7.29 -3.52
N PRO A 48 -17.96 6.87 -2.24
CA PRO A 48 -18.77 7.51 -1.21
C PRO A 48 -18.34 8.97 -0.92
N LEU A 49 -17.21 9.40 -1.48
CA LEU A 49 -16.71 10.78 -1.43
C LEU A 49 -17.01 11.54 -2.73
N GLY A 50 -17.98 11.10 -3.52
CA GLY A 50 -18.40 11.71 -4.78
C GLY A 50 -17.74 11.07 -6.00
N ASP A 51 -18.56 10.78 -7.00
CA ASP A 51 -18.12 10.18 -8.26
C ASP A 51 -17.36 11.19 -9.13
N ALA A 52 -16.55 10.70 -10.06
CA ALA A 52 -15.84 11.53 -11.01
C ALA A 52 -15.54 10.76 -12.30
N ASP A 53 -15.85 11.36 -13.45
CA ASP A 53 -15.48 10.86 -14.76
C ASP A 53 -14.66 11.95 -15.46
N LEU A 54 -13.42 11.64 -15.82
CA LEU A 54 -12.48 12.64 -16.35
C LEU A 54 -11.48 12.03 -17.32
N PRO A 55 -11.10 12.75 -18.40
CA PRO A 55 -9.93 12.38 -19.18
C PRO A 55 -8.69 12.51 -18.31
N VAL A 56 -7.74 11.58 -18.47
CA VAL A 56 -6.46 11.60 -17.77
C VAL A 56 -5.31 11.37 -18.73
N ALA A 57 -4.22 12.11 -18.54
CA ALA A 57 -2.98 11.86 -19.27
C ALA A 57 -2.43 10.49 -18.85
N HIS A 58 -2.00 9.70 -19.83
CA HIS A 58 -1.44 8.39 -19.60
C HIS A 58 -0.36 8.10 -20.63
N VAL A 59 0.53 7.17 -20.30
CA VAL A 59 1.67 6.79 -21.13
C VAL A 59 2.00 5.31 -20.91
N THR A 60 2.59 4.69 -21.92
CA THR A 60 3.15 3.34 -21.83
C THR A 60 4.64 3.43 -21.48
N VAL A 61 5.27 2.30 -21.15
CA VAL A 61 6.72 2.30 -20.84
C VAL A 61 7.56 2.69 -22.07
N GLN A 62 7.08 2.39 -23.28
CA GLN A 62 7.74 2.68 -24.55
C GLN A 62 7.84 4.19 -24.81
N ASP A 63 6.78 4.94 -24.50
CA ASP A 63 6.70 6.38 -24.77
C ASP A 63 7.19 7.25 -23.59
N LEU A 64 7.39 6.65 -22.41
CA LEU A 64 7.81 7.34 -21.20
C LEU A 64 9.12 8.13 -21.37
N PRO A 65 10.20 7.61 -22.00
CA PRO A 65 11.44 8.36 -22.15
C PRO A 65 11.27 9.66 -22.94
N ALA A 66 10.44 9.65 -24.00
CA ALA A 66 10.18 10.84 -24.81
C ALA A 66 9.45 11.92 -24.00
N LEU A 67 8.54 11.50 -23.10
CA LEU A 67 7.80 12.40 -22.23
C LEU A 67 8.67 12.99 -21.11
N VAL A 68 9.61 12.20 -20.59
CA VAL A 68 10.60 12.63 -19.58
C VAL A 68 11.59 13.62 -20.18
N ALA A 69 12.02 13.40 -21.43
CA ALA A 69 12.95 14.29 -22.14
C ALA A 69 12.37 15.71 -22.37
N GLN A 70 11.05 15.84 -22.49
CA GLN A 70 10.39 17.15 -22.59
C GLN A 70 10.40 17.89 -21.26
N ARG A 71 10.10 17.18 -20.16
CA ARG A 71 10.09 17.71 -18.80
C ARG A 71 10.12 16.55 -17.79
N PRO A 72 11.09 16.47 -16.89
CA PRO A 72 11.12 15.41 -15.87
C PRO A 72 9.88 15.43 -14.96
N PHE A 73 9.59 14.27 -14.35
CA PHE A 73 8.62 14.19 -13.25
C PHE A 73 9.28 14.61 -11.94
N ASP A 74 8.54 15.33 -11.11
CA ASP A 74 8.98 15.69 -9.76
C ASP A 74 8.81 14.51 -8.80
N LEU A 75 7.72 13.75 -8.98
CA LEU A 75 7.32 12.65 -8.11
C LEU A 75 6.80 11.46 -8.93
N VAL A 76 7.24 10.25 -8.57
CA VAL A 76 6.68 8.98 -9.04
C VAL A 76 6.01 8.29 -7.85
N ILE A 77 4.71 8.04 -7.92
CA ILE A 77 3.96 7.29 -6.90
C ILE A 77 3.86 5.83 -7.32
N LEU A 78 4.42 4.94 -6.51
CA LEU A 78 4.39 3.50 -6.72
C LEU A 78 3.18 2.89 -5.99
N SER A 79 2.24 2.34 -6.74
CA SER A 79 0.97 1.82 -6.20
C SER A 79 0.62 0.40 -6.68
N CYS A 80 1.61 -0.32 -7.21
CA CYS A 80 1.44 -1.69 -7.67
C CYS A 80 1.26 -2.69 -6.52
N LYS A 81 0.76 -3.88 -6.85
CA LYS A 81 0.77 -5.02 -5.94
C LYS A 81 2.20 -5.56 -5.81
N ALA A 82 2.51 -6.18 -4.66
CA ALA A 82 3.88 -6.57 -4.34
C ALA A 82 4.51 -7.61 -5.30
N TYR A 83 3.71 -8.48 -5.92
CA TYR A 83 4.21 -9.48 -6.88
C TYR A 83 4.68 -8.87 -8.20
N ASP A 84 4.28 -7.63 -8.51
CA ASP A 84 4.74 -6.91 -9.70
C ASP A 84 5.96 -6.02 -9.40
N LEU A 85 6.50 -6.02 -8.17
CA LEU A 85 7.47 -5.00 -7.71
C LEU A 85 8.69 -4.86 -8.61
N ASP A 86 9.35 -5.95 -9.01
CA ASP A 86 10.56 -5.86 -9.82
C ASP A 86 10.26 -5.27 -11.21
N SER A 87 9.18 -5.72 -11.84
CA SER A 87 8.72 -5.18 -13.12
C SER A 87 8.27 -3.71 -13.00
N ALA A 88 7.70 -3.34 -11.87
CA ALA A 88 7.26 -2.00 -11.55
C ALA A 88 8.44 -1.04 -11.38
N ILE A 89 9.50 -1.49 -10.69
CA ILE A 89 10.76 -0.75 -10.53
C ILE A 89 11.38 -0.48 -11.91
N GLU A 90 11.51 -1.48 -12.76
CA GLU A 90 12.07 -1.27 -14.10
C GLU A 90 11.18 -0.40 -15.00
N ALA A 91 9.85 -0.53 -14.89
CA ALA A 91 8.93 0.30 -15.65
C ALA A 91 9.04 1.80 -15.30
N ILE A 92 9.24 2.15 -14.03
CA ILE A 92 9.36 3.55 -13.62
C ILE A 92 10.78 4.10 -13.78
N ALA A 93 11.79 3.25 -13.93
CA ALA A 93 13.18 3.68 -13.91
C ALA A 93 13.52 4.78 -14.93
N PRO A 94 12.99 4.80 -16.16
CA PRO A 94 13.23 5.89 -17.10
C PRO A 94 12.70 7.26 -16.64
N ALA A 95 11.76 7.29 -15.70
CA ALA A 95 11.22 8.53 -15.13
C ALA A 95 11.99 9.05 -13.91
N VAL A 96 12.86 8.24 -13.30
CA VAL A 96 13.57 8.61 -12.06
C VAL A 96 14.91 9.26 -12.41
N GLY A 97 14.90 10.59 -12.53
CA GLY A 97 16.10 11.40 -12.75
C GLY A 97 16.75 11.89 -11.44
N GLU A 98 17.72 12.79 -11.56
CA GLU A 98 18.48 13.34 -10.43
C GLU A 98 17.59 14.02 -9.37
N HIS A 99 16.55 14.72 -9.83
CA HIS A 99 15.62 15.48 -8.98
C HIS A 99 14.26 14.79 -8.77
N THR A 100 14.07 13.60 -9.32
CA THR A 100 12.80 12.88 -9.20
C THR A 100 12.75 12.12 -7.90
N THR A 101 11.63 12.26 -7.18
CA THR A 101 11.35 11.52 -5.96
C THR A 101 10.49 10.30 -6.26
N VAL A 102 10.72 9.19 -5.55
CA VAL A 102 9.87 8.00 -5.57
C VAL A 102 9.13 7.89 -4.23
N LEU A 103 7.80 7.77 -4.29
CA LEU A 103 6.95 7.56 -3.12
C LEU A 103 6.19 6.24 -3.27
N PRO A 104 6.64 5.15 -2.64
CA PRO A 104 5.85 3.94 -2.56
C PRO A 104 4.72 4.11 -1.55
N ILE A 105 3.54 3.60 -1.90
CA ILE A 105 2.37 3.49 -1.01
C ILE A 105 1.85 2.05 -0.89
N LEU A 106 2.76 1.10 -1.07
CA LEU A 106 2.51 -0.33 -1.00
C LEU A 106 2.29 -0.78 0.46
N ASN A 107 1.74 -1.98 0.62
CA ASN A 107 1.71 -2.63 1.93
C ASN A 107 3.03 -3.34 2.24
N GLY A 108 3.35 -3.43 3.54
CA GLY A 108 4.62 -3.98 4.03
C GLY A 108 5.80 -3.02 3.87
N LEU A 109 7.00 -3.51 4.18
CA LEU A 109 8.24 -2.69 4.16
C LEU A 109 9.33 -3.24 3.23
N ARG A 110 9.15 -4.47 2.74
CA ARG A 110 10.17 -5.18 1.97
C ARG A 110 10.62 -4.44 0.69
N HIS A 111 9.75 -3.62 0.11
CA HIS A 111 10.03 -2.92 -1.15
C HIS A 111 11.12 -1.84 -1.04
N TYR A 112 11.38 -1.31 0.16
CA TYR A 112 12.34 -0.22 0.35
C TYR A 112 13.77 -0.63 -0.03
N ALA A 113 14.21 -1.84 0.31
CA ALA A 113 15.56 -2.28 0.00
C ALA A 113 15.83 -2.27 -1.52
N ALA A 114 14.90 -2.81 -2.31
CA ALA A 114 15.01 -2.83 -3.77
C ALA A 114 14.92 -1.43 -4.40
N LEU A 115 14.07 -0.56 -3.86
CA LEU A 115 13.98 0.83 -4.30
C LEU A 115 15.24 1.63 -3.99
N ASP A 116 15.83 1.40 -2.81
CA ASP A 116 17.07 2.06 -2.38
C ASP A 116 18.26 1.61 -3.21
N GLU A 117 18.35 0.32 -3.52
CA GLU A 117 19.36 -0.23 -4.41
C GLU A 117 19.26 0.36 -5.81
N ARG A 118 18.03 0.49 -6.34
CA ARG A 118 17.82 0.97 -7.72
C ARG A 118 17.95 2.48 -7.88
N PHE A 119 17.45 3.26 -6.93
CA PHE A 119 17.26 4.72 -7.07
C PHE A 119 18.07 5.54 -6.07
N GLY A 120 18.66 4.89 -5.07
CA GLY A 120 19.34 5.55 -3.94
C GLY A 120 18.35 6.02 -2.88
N ALA A 121 18.68 5.76 -1.62
CA ALA A 121 17.80 6.03 -0.49
C ALA A 121 17.33 7.50 -0.38
N ALA A 122 18.17 8.45 -0.79
CA ALA A 122 17.85 9.87 -0.79
C ALA A 122 16.67 10.24 -1.72
N ARG A 123 16.39 9.44 -2.76
CA ARG A 123 15.28 9.68 -3.70
C ARG A 123 13.97 9.03 -3.26
N VAL A 124 14.00 8.13 -2.27
CA VAL A 124 12.84 7.31 -1.89
C VAL A 124 12.26 7.83 -0.58
N LEU A 125 11.02 8.33 -0.64
CA LEU A 125 10.26 8.75 0.53
C LEU A 125 9.63 7.56 1.26
N GLY A 126 9.34 7.74 2.55
CA GLY A 126 8.47 6.84 3.30
C GLY A 126 7.02 7.13 2.94
N GLY A 127 6.19 6.09 2.80
CA GLY A 127 4.82 6.26 2.34
C GLY A 127 3.92 5.11 2.69
N LEU A 128 2.68 5.44 3.03
CA LEU A 128 1.60 4.49 3.21
C LEU A 128 0.27 5.14 2.84
N CYS A 129 -0.72 4.32 2.55
CA CYS A 129 -2.10 4.76 2.41
C CYS A 129 -3.07 3.85 3.18
N PHE A 130 -4.23 4.39 3.54
CA PHE A 130 -5.37 3.63 4.06
C PHE A 130 -6.55 3.87 3.11
N ILE A 131 -6.87 2.85 2.32
CA ILE A 131 -7.98 2.87 1.37
C ILE A 131 -8.45 1.44 1.08
N SER A 132 -9.76 1.29 0.88
CA SER A 132 -10.33 0.09 0.26
C SER A 132 -10.81 0.44 -1.14
N ALA A 133 -9.96 0.25 -2.14
CA ALA A 133 -10.29 0.52 -3.54
C ALA A 133 -9.92 -0.66 -4.43
N THR A 134 -10.77 -0.95 -5.41
CA THR A 134 -10.54 -1.99 -6.42
C THR A 134 -10.90 -1.47 -7.81
N LYS A 135 -10.52 -2.22 -8.84
CA LYS A 135 -10.96 -1.97 -10.21
C LYS A 135 -12.24 -2.77 -10.45
N GLY A 136 -13.31 -2.11 -10.88
CA GLY A 136 -14.56 -2.72 -11.28
C GLY A 136 -14.47 -3.42 -12.63
N GLU A 137 -15.55 -4.10 -13.01
CA GLU A 137 -15.63 -4.91 -14.24
C GLU A 137 -15.46 -4.07 -15.51
N HIS A 138 -15.93 -2.82 -15.49
CA HIS A 138 -15.79 -1.89 -16.61
C HIS A 138 -14.56 -0.98 -16.47
N GLY A 139 -13.61 -1.34 -15.60
CA GLY A 139 -12.36 -0.61 -15.38
C GLY A 139 -12.50 0.71 -14.62
N GLU A 140 -13.69 1.03 -14.10
CA GLU A 140 -13.87 2.08 -13.11
C GLU A 140 -13.13 1.75 -11.80
N ILE A 141 -12.77 2.78 -11.04
CA ILE A 141 -12.21 2.64 -9.71
C ILE A 141 -13.35 2.65 -8.71
N LEU A 142 -13.52 1.55 -8.00
CA LEU A 142 -14.51 1.39 -6.95
C LEU A 142 -13.86 1.66 -5.59
N HIS A 143 -14.16 2.81 -4.99
CA HIS A 143 -13.79 3.13 -3.62
C HIS A 143 -14.90 2.62 -2.67
N LEU A 144 -14.60 1.56 -1.93
CA LEU A 144 -15.60 0.72 -1.23
C LEU A 144 -16.03 1.26 0.14
N GLY A 145 -15.45 2.36 0.62
CA GLY A 145 -15.74 2.90 1.94
C GLY A 145 -14.60 3.76 2.48
N LYS A 146 -14.89 4.57 3.49
CA LYS A 146 -13.87 5.38 4.19
C LYS A 146 -12.98 4.51 5.09
N PRO A 147 -11.72 4.90 5.35
CA PRO A 147 -11.05 6.13 4.91
C PRO A 147 -10.41 6.03 3.52
N ALA A 148 -10.00 7.18 2.98
CA ALA A 148 -9.06 7.29 1.85
C ALA A 148 -7.99 8.32 2.21
N ALA A 149 -6.90 7.87 2.82
CA ALA A 149 -5.86 8.75 3.36
C ALA A 149 -4.45 8.31 2.99
N MET A 150 -3.50 9.25 2.94
CA MET A 150 -2.07 9.00 2.72
C MET A 150 -1.22 9.56 3.85
N THR A 151 -0.19 8.83 4.27
CA THR A 151 0.84 9.35 5.18
C THR A 151 2.18 9.18 4.50
N PHE A 152 2.98 10.24 4.45
CA PHE A 152 4.28 10.24 3.77
C PHE A 152 5.26 11.18 4.46
N GLY A 153 6.55 10.95 4.25
CA GLY A 153 7.58 11.75 4.90
C GLY A 153 9.00 11.29 4.58
N GLU A 154 9.97 12.03 5.09
CA GLU A 154 11.39 11.69 4.97
C GLU A 154 11.75 10.51 5.87
N ARG A 155 12.41 9.49 5.31
CA ARG A 155 12.76 8.27 6.07
C ARG A 155 13.88 8.48 7.09
N ASP A 156 14.67 9.54 6.91
CA ASP A 156 15.71 9.95 7.85
C ASP A 156 15.19 10.88 8.96
N GLY A 157 13.89 11.22 8.94
CA GLY A 157 13.27 12.12 9.93
C GLY A 157 13.55 13.60 9.71
N SER A 158 14.09 13.99 8.53
CA SER A 158 14.32 15.40 8.21
C SER A 158 13.02 16.21 8.25
N ALA A 159 12.99 17.21 9.13
CA ALA A 159 11.90 18.18 9.21
C ALA A 159 11.92 19.16 8.02
N ALA A 160 10.77 19.79 7.75
CA ALA A 160 10.63 20.87 6.76
C ALA A 160 11.10 20.53 5.32
N SER A 161 10.92 19.28 4.88
CA SER A 161 11.26 18.86 3.52
C SER A 161 10.39 19.53 2.45
N ALA A 162 11.02 20.25 1.52
CA ALA A 162 10.34 20.94 0.43
C ALA A 162 9.54 20.00 -0.49
N ARG A 163 10.08 18.79 -0.78
CA ARG A 163 9.37 17.80 -1.61
C ARG A 163 8.14 17.21 -0.90
N VAL A 164 8.24 16.99 0.41
CA VAL A 164 7.11 16.53 1.24
C VAL A 164 6.04 17.61 1.32
N GLN A 165 6.42 18.86 1.57
CA GLN A 165 5.48 20.00 1.61
C GLN A 165 4.81 20.25 0.26
N ALA A 166 5.55 20.16 -0.84
CA ALA A 166 4.99 20.32 -2.17
C ALA A 166 3.95 19.24 -2.51
N PHE A 167 4.17 17.98 -2.09
CA PHE A 167 3.18 16.93 -2.26
C PHE A 167 1.99 17.08 -1.30
N ALA A 168 2.21 17.52 -0.06
CA ALA A 168 1.14 17.86 0.88
C ALA A 168 0.21 18.96 0.32
N ALA A 169 0.79 20.01 -0.29
CA ALA A 169 0.00 21.04 -0.96
C ALA A 169 -0.85 20.47 -2.12
N ALA A 170 -0.31 19.53 -2.90
CA ALA A 170 -1.06 18.85 -3.96
C ALA A 170 -2.21 17.97 -3.39
N CYS A 171 -1.96 17.25 -2.30
CA CYS A 171 -3.01 16.49 -1.59
C CYS A 171 -4.10 17.40 -1.02
N ALA A 172 -3.72 18.54 -0.42
CA ALA A 172 -4.66 19.54 0.10
C ALA A 172 -5.52 20.13 -1.01
N GLN A 173 -4.92 20.51 -2.14
CA GLN A 173 -5.63 20.98 -3.33
C GLN A 173 -6.65 19.95 -3.83
N ALA A 174 -6.32 18.65 -3.74
CA ALA A 174 -7.19 17.56 -4.16
C ALA A 174 -8.20 17.09 -3.09
N GLY A 175 -8.23 17.71 -1.91
CA GLY A 175 -9.09 17.27 -0.80
C GLY A 175 -8.79 15.86 -0.32
N ILE A 176 -7.55 15.37 -0.51
CA ILE A 176 -7.11 14.07 -0.02
C ILE A 176 -6.72 14.22 1.44
N ASP A 177 -7.31 13.41 2.32
CA ASP A 177 -6.87 13.29 3.72
C ASP A 177 -5.40 12.83 3.73
N HIS A 178 -4.53 13.63 4.33
CA HIS A 178 -3.11 13.30 4.34
C HIS A 178 -2.38 13.76 5.60
N VAL A 179 -1.25 13.11 5.86
CA VAL A 179 -0.31 13.47 6.92
C VAL A 179 1.10 13.52 6.32
N ALA A 180 1.71 14.70 6.35
CA ALA A 180 3.14 14.87 6.16
C ALA A 180 3.85 14.57 7.49
N SER A 181 4.34 13.34 7.66
CA SER A 181 4.88 12.85 8.93
C SER A 181 6.38 13.05 9.03
N GLU A 182 6.83 13.60 10.15
CA GLU A 182 8.26 13.64 10.53
C GLU A 182 8.72 12.30 11.14
N GLN A 183 7.80 11.38 11.39
CA GLN A 183 8.05 10.06 11.99
C GLN A 183 7.52 8.95 11.09
N ILE A 184 7.77 9.05 9.77
CA ILE A 184 7.19 8.13 8.79
C ILE A 184 7.59 6.67 9.05
N ALA A 185 8.77 6.40 9.60
CA ALA A 185 9.17 5.05 9.99
C ALA A 185 8.20 4.46 11.04
N GLN A 186 7.89 5.23 12.09
CA GLN A 186 6.97 4.81 13.14
C GLN A 186 5.55 4.57 12.60
N GLU A 187 5.05 5.47 11.74
CA GLU A 187 3.74 5.35 11.10
C GLU A 187 3.62 4.08 10.26
N GLN A 188 4.67 3.75 9.50
CA GLN A 188 4.71 2.54 8.70
C GLN A 188 4.74 1.29 9.57
N TRP A 189 5.48 1.26 10.67
CA TRP A 189 5.50 0.13 11.60
C TRP A 189 4.19 -0.05 12.36
N ILE A 190 3.52 1.03 12.73
CA ILE A 190 2.16 1.01 13.30
C ILE A 190 1.22 0.33 12.31
N LYS A 191 1.18 0.80 11.06
CA LYS A 191 0.32 0.21 10.02
C LYS A 191 0.70 -1.23 9.74
N TYR A 192 2.00 -1.52 9.58
CA TYR A 192 2.47 -2.83 9.16
C TYR A 192 2.15 -3.89 10.22
N SER A 193 2.40 -3.60 11.49
CA SER A 193 2.09 -4.53 12.59
C SER A 193 0.60 -4.83 12.69
N PHE A 194 -0.25 -3.79 12.58
CA PHE A 194 -1.70 -3.96 12.56
C PHE A 194 -2.18 -4.77 11.35
N LEU A 195 -1.71 -4.40 10.14
CA LEU A 195 -2.13 -5.04 8.90
C LEU A 195 -1.71 -6.50 8.85
N THR A 196 -0.49 -6.82 9.29
CA THR A 196 0.00 -8.21 9.32
C THR A 196 -0.79 -9.05 10.28
N ALA A 197 -1.09 -8.58 11.49
CA ALA A 197 -1.93 -9.31 12.44
C ALA A 197 -3.35 -9.55 11.88
N LEU A 198 -3.97 -8.52 11.28
CA LEU A 198 -5.27 -8.64 10.62
C LEU A 198 -5.24 -9.67 9.48
N ALA A 199 -4.24 -9.57 8.61
CA ALA A 199 -4.09 -10.43 7.44
C ALA A 199 -3.79 -11.87 7.82
N ALA A 200 -2.89 -12.10 8.78
CA ALA A 200 -2.58 -13.42 9.31
C ALA A 200 -3.81 -14.08 9.95
N ALA A 201 -4.51 -13.37 10.85
CA ALA A 201 -5.68 -13.90 11.55
C ALA A 201 -6.81 -14.26 10.57
N THR A 202 -7.19 -13.30 9.72
CA THR A 202 -8.34 -13.45 8.82
C THR A 202 -8.07 -14.49 7.72
N CYS A 203 -6.86 -14.55 7.15
CA CYS A 203 -6.53 -15.57 6.16
C CYS A 203 -6.40 -16.97 6.75
N LEU A 204 -5.77 -17.11 7.93
CA LEU A 204 -5.60 -18.41 8.59
C LEU A 204 -6.96 -19.01 8.97
N MET A 205 -7.86 -18.20 9.52
CA MET A 205 -9.21 -18.64 9.92
C MET A 205 -10.24 -18.61 8.79
N ARG A 206 -9.91 -18.00 7.64
CA ARG A 206 -10.84 -17.74 6.52
C ARG A 206 -12.14 -17.07 6.99
N ALA A 207 -12.02 -16.12 7.92
CA ALA A 207 -13.15 -15.51 8.61
C ALA A 207 -12.90 -14.02 8.90
N PRO A 208 -13.95 -13.19 8.99
CA PRO A 208 -13.84 -11.81 9.47
C PRO A 208 -13.49 -11.76 10.97
N VAL A 209 -12.97 -10.62 11.41
CA VAL A 209 -12.52 -10.40 12.80
C VAL A 209 -13.58 -10.79 13.83
N GLY A 210 -14.83 -10.36 13.65
CA GLY A 210 -15.91 -10.65 14.60
C GLY A 210 -16.19 -12.13 14.79
N ALA A 211 -16.16 -12.91 13.69
CA ALA A 211 -16.37 -14.35 13.73
C ALA A 211 -15.20 -15.08 14.42
N ILE A 212 -13.96 -14.61 14.24
CA ILE A 212 -12.80 -15.13 14.96
C ILE A 212 -12.94 -14.82 16.44
N VAL A 213 -13.24 -13.58 16.80
CA VAL A 213 -13.40 -13.12 18.20
C VAL A 213 -14.50 -13.87 18.96
N ALA A 214 -15.53 -14.35 18.26
CA ALA A 214 -16.65 -15.09 18.84
C ALA A 214 -16.31 -16.55 19.23
N THR A 215 -15.13 -17.06 18.87
CA THR A 215 -14.67 -18.40 19.31
C THR A 215 -14.03 -18.34 20.69
N ASP A 216 -13.93 -19.49 21.37
CA ASP A 216 -13.39 -19.60 22.73
C ASP A 216 -11.97 -19.01 22.85
N ASP A 217 -11.11 -19.24 21.84
CA ASP A 217 -9.69 -18.85 21.83
C ASP A 217 -9.34 -17.73 20.84
N GLY A 218 -10.30 -17.22 20.07
CA GLY A 218 -10.01 -16.29 18.97
C GLY A 218 -9.38 -14.97 19.41
N ARG A 219 -9.76 -14.47 20.58
CA ARG A 219 -9.12 -13.29 21.19
C ARG A 219 -7.66 -13.57 21.54
N ALA A 220 -7.35 -14.74 22.07
CA ALA A 220 -5.98 -15.12 22.42
C ALA A 220 -5.11 -15.27 21.15
N LEU A 221 -5.65 -15.89 20.10
CA LEU A 221 -5.00 -16.01 18.79
C LEU A 221 -4.61 -14.64 18.21
N ILE A 222 -5.56 -13.70 18.16
CA ILE A 222 -5.33 -12.36 17.58
C ILE A 222 -4.30 -11.58 18.41
N ASN A 223 -4.40 -11.62 19.75
CA ASN A 223 -3.40 -10.99 20.62
C ASN A 223 -2.01 -11.59 20.41
N GLY A 224 -1.91 -12.92 20.30
CA GLY A 224 -0.65 -13.60 20.03
C GLY A 224 -0.03 -13.17 18.70
N LEU A 225 -0.80 -13.16 17.61
CA LEU A 225 -0.35 -12.69 16.29
C LEU A 225 0.15 -11.25 16.33
N TYR A 226 -0.59 -10.36 17.01
CA TYR A 226 -0.18 -8.96 17.13
C TYR A 226 1.10 -8.83 17.95
N ASN A 227 1.22 -9.55 19.08
CA ASN A 227 2.43 -9.56 19.90
C ASN A 227 3.66 -10.07 19.14
N GLU A 228 3.52 -11.10 18.30
CA GLU A 228 4.61 -11.55 17.44
C GLU A 228 5.07 -10.44 16.47
N CYS A 229 4.14 -9.65 15.92
CA CYS A 229 4.47 -8.49 15.08
C CYS A 229 5.20 -7.39 15.86
N LEU A 230 4.81 -7.15 17.12
CA LEU A 230 5.44 -6.13 17.97
C LEU A 230 6.93 -6.42 18.20
N TRP A 231 7.33 -7.69 18.30
CA TRP A 231 8.74 -8.04 18.47
C TRP A 231 9.63 -7.58 17.30
N ALA A 232 9.11 -7.64 16.07
CA ALA A 232 9.83 -7.15 14.90
C ALA A 232 9.92 -5.62 14.90
N ALA A 233 8.86 -4.92 15.32
CA ALA A 233 8.85 -3.47 15.43
C ALA A 233 9.85 -2.98 16.49
N ASP A 234 9.88 -3.62 17.66
CA ASP A 234 10.85 -3.33 18.73
C ASP A 234 12.29 -3.53 18.25
N ALA A 235 12.57 -4.67 17.59
CA ALA A 235 13.90 -4.97 17.07
C ALA A 235 14.35 -4.02 15.95
N ALA A 236 13.41 -3.43 15.22
CA ALA A 236 13.68 -2.40 14.22
C ALA A 236 13.88 -0.99 14.82
N GLY A 237 13.87 -0.85 16.15
CA GLY A 237 13.98 0.43 16.83
C GLY A 237 12.72 1.30 16.69
N GLN A 238 11.57 0.70 16.42
CA GLN A 238 10.29 1.38 16.18
C GLN A 238 9.20 0.79 17.08
N PRO A 239 9.40 0.77 18.41
CA PRO A 239 8.43 0.19 19.35
C PRO A 239 7.08 0.86 19.19
N ILE A 240 6.01 0.06 19.07
CA ILE A 240 4.68 0.61 18.79
C ILE A 240 4.15 1.33 20.04
N PRO A 241 3.80 2.64 19.96
CA PRO A 241 3.31 3.39 21.11
C PRO A 241 2.03 2.79 21.70
N GLU A 242 1.87 2.87 23.02
CA GLU A 242 0.74 2.25 23.73
C GLU A 242 -0.63 2.69 23.19
N ALA A 243 -0.78 3.98 22.87
CA ALA A 243 -2.01 4.50 22.27
C ALA A 243 -2.32 3.85 20.90
N ALA A 244 -1.30 3.60 20.08
CA ALA A 244 -1.45 2.91 18.80
C ALA A 244 -1.75 1.42 18.99
N ARG A 245 -1.13 0.76 19.98
CA ARG A 245 -1.43 -0.64 20.36
C ARG A 245 -2.89 -0.78 20.81
N ALA A 246 -3.34 0.09 21.70
CA ALA A 246 -4.71 0.10 22.19
C ALA A 246 -5.73 0.28 21.05
N LYS A 247 -5.48 1.22 20.13
CA LYS A 247 -6.32 1.43 18.93
C LYS A 247 -6.33 0.22 18.00
N ALA A 248 -5.18 -0.41 17.77
CA ALA A 248 -5.08 -1.62 16.97
C ALA A 248 -5.90 -2.77 17.59
N LEU A 249 -5.72 -3.03 18.88
CA LEU A 249 -6.45 -4.09 19.59
C LEU A 249 -7.96 -3.82 19.70
N GLN A 250 -8.37 -2.56 19.88
CA GLN A 250 -9.78 -2.19 19.84
C GLN A 250 -10.42 -2.63 18.51
N THR A 251 -9.72 -2.44 17.40
CA THR A 251 -10.19 -2.82 16.06
C THR A 251 -10.11 -4.34 15.83
N LEU A 252 -8.98 -4.95 16.19
CA LEU A 252 -8.70 -6.38 15.97
C LEU A 252 -9.51 -7.30 16.87
N LEU A 253 -10.05 -6.80 17.98
CA LEU A 253 -10.85 -7.58 18.93
C LEU A 253 -12.31 -7.11 18.99
N GLN A 254 -12.74 -6.33 18.00
CA GLN A 254 -14.11 -5.84 17.91
C GLN A 254 -15.07 -7.00 17.63
N VAL A 255 -16.00 -7.20 18.56
CA VAL A 255 -17.10 -8.17 18.43
C VAL A 255 -17.99 -7.79 17.23
N ASP A 256 -18.50 -8.79 16.52
CA ASP A 256 -19.34 -8.64 15.31
C ASP A 256 -18.73 -7.82 14.17
N SER A 257 -17.41 -7.59 14.21
CA SER A 257 -16.72 -6.85 13.16
C SER A 257 -16.74 -7.60 11.82
N PRO A 258 -17.25 -6.99 10.73
CA PRO A 258 -17.18 -7.57 9.39
C PRO A 258 -15.79 -7.41 8.75
N LEU A 259 -14.82 -6.84 9.48
CA LEU A 259 -13.51 -6.51 8.96
C LEU A 259 -12.76 -7.76 8.49
N LYS A 260 -12.28 -7.69 7.24
CA LYS A 260 -11.37 -8.64 6.61
C LYS A 260 -10.18 -7.88 6.03
N ALA A 261 -8.99 -8.47 6.04
CA ALA A 261 -7.88 -7.96 5.23
C ALA A 261 -8.22 -8.05 3.73
N SER A 262 -7.68 -7.15 2.92
CA SER A 262 -7.77 -7.26 1.45
C SER A 262 -7.21 -8.60 0.95
N MET A 263 -6.15 -9.10 1.59
CA MET A 263 -5.54 -10.39 1.26
C MET A 263 -6.49 -11.58 1.46
N LEU A 264 -7.42 -11.53 2.44
CA LEU A 264 -8.45 -12.56 2.56
C LEU A 264 -9.45 -12.48 1.41
N ARG A 265 -9.80 -11.27 0.95
CA ARG A 265 -10.69 -11.12 -0.22
C ARG A 265 -10.03 -11.65 -1.50
N ASP A 266 -8.74 -11.34 -1.68
CA ASP A 266 -7.93 -11.88 -2.78
C ASP A 266 -7.91 -13.42 -2.74
N LEU A 267 -7.72 -14.00 -1.54
CA LEU A 267 -7.76 -15.44 -1.30
C LEU A 267 -9.14 -16.07 -1.57
N GLU A 268 -10.22 -15.44 -1.12
CA GLU A 268 -11.60 -15.89 -1.34
C GLU A 268 -11.99 -15.82 -2.83
N ALA A 269 -11.43 -14.86 -3.57
CA ALA A 269 -11.63 -14.69 -5.01
C ALA A 269 -10.69 -15.54 -5.87
N GLY A 270 -9.90 -16.43 -5.26
CA GLY A 270 -8.96 -17.30 -5.98
C GLY A 270 -7.80 -16.55 -6.65
N GLN A 271 -7.49 -15.33 -6.21
CA GLN A 271 -6.44 -14.46 -6.77
C GLN A 271 -5.08 -14.66 -6.10
N ASP A 272 -4.04 -14.06 -6.67
CA ASP A 272 -2.73 -13.98 -6.02
C ASP A 272 -2.81 -13.17 -4.72
N VAL A 273 -2.07 -13.63 -3.71
CA VAL A 273 -2.03 -13.01 -2.37
C VAL A 273 -0.64 -12.44 -2.07
N GLU A 274 -0.60 -11.34 -1.32
CA GLU A 274 0.64 -10.64 -0.93
C GLU A 274 1.32 -11.31 0.29
N ALA A 275 1.28 -12.64 0.36
CA ALA A 275 1.71 -13.42 1.52
C ALA A 275 3.17 -13.17 1.89
N ALA A 276 4.08 -13.26 0.91
CA ALA A 276 5.51 -13.03 1.10
C ALA A 276 5.83 -11.59 1.55
N GLN A 277 5.06 -10.61 1.07
CA GLN A 277 5.29 -9.20 1.35
C GLN A 277 4.83 -8.78 2.75
N ILE A 278 3.75 -9.38 3.24
CA ILE A 278 3.09 -8.97 4.49
C ILE A 278 3.44 -9.94 5.62
N VAL A 279 2.94 -11.19 5.55
CA VAL A 279 3.08 -12.16 6.63
C VAL A 279 4.46 -12.80 6.62
N GLY A 280 4.96 -13.15 5.43
CA GLY A 280 6.28 -13.77 5.25
C GLY A 280 7.43 -12.85 5.64
N ASP A 281 7.41 -11.59 5.22
CA ASP A 281 8.42 -10.59 5.59
C ASP A 281 8.40 -10.30 7.10
N MET A 282 7.22 -10.16 7.72
CA MET A 282 7.13 -10.00 9.17
C MET A 282 7.70 -11.21 9.91
N LEU A 283 7.32 -12.44 9.51
CA LEU A 283 7.85 -13.67 10.10
C LEU A 283 9.38 -13.75 9.96
N LYS A 284 9.93 -13.36 8.81
CA LYS A 284 11.37 -13.30 8.59
C LYS A 284 12.03 -12.34 9.60
N ARG A 285 11.50 -11.12 9.75
CA ARG A 285 12.00 -10.11 10.69
C ARG A 285 11.96 -10.58 12.14
N VAL A 286 10.91 -11.28 12.55
CA VAL A 286 10.83 -11.85 13.91
C VAL A 286 11.89 -12.93 14.12
N ARG A 287 12.14 -13.79 13.12
CA ARG A 287 13.17 -14.83 13.20
C ARG A 287 14.59 -14.25 13.29
N GLU A 288 14.84 -13.11 12.64
CA GLU A 288 16.12 -12.39 12.73
C GLU A 288 16.40 -11.90 14.17
N THR A 289 15.38 -11.76 15.03
CA THR A 289 15.56 -11.44 16.45
C THR A 289 15.85 -12.67 17.32
N GLY A 290 15.96 -13.87 16.73
CA GLY A 290 16.11 -15.14 17.45
C GLY A 290 14.84 -15.63 18.16
N ARG A 291 13.67 -14.99 17.93
CA ARG A 291 12.40 -15.39 18.54
C ARG A 291 11.63 -16.37 17.65
N ASN A 292 10.85 -17.25 18.29
CA ASN A 292 9.93 -18.13 17.59
C ASN A 292 8.55 -17.47 17.49
N ALA A 293 7.99 -17.41 16.28
CA ALA A 293 6.68 -16.83 15.98
C ALA A 293 5.74 -17.90 15.40
N PRO A 294 5.28 -18.86 16.22
CA PRO A 294 4.49 -20.00 15.74
C PRO A 294 3.17 -19.60 15.08
N LEU A 295 2.53 -18.49 15.49
CA LEU A 295 1.24 -18.09 14.93
C LEU A 295 1.40 -17.48 13.53
N LEU A 296 2.37 -16.56 13.36
CA LEU A 296 2.75 -16.03 12.05
C LEU A 296 3.26 -17.15 11.14
N MET A 297 4.00 -18.11 11.69
CA MET A 297 4.43 -19.30 10.95
C MET A 297 3.24 -20.10 10.43
N ALA A 298 2.25 -20.42 11.27
CA ALA A 298 1.05 -21.15 10.86
C ALA A 298 0.27 -20.40 9.77
N ALA A 299 0.07 -19.09 9.95
CA ALA A 299 -0.58 -18.24 8.95
C ALA A 299 0.19 -18.22 7.62
N ASN A 300 1.53 -18.12 7.67
CA ASN A 300 2.36 -18.11 6.47
C ASN A 300 2.32 -19.46 5.73
N VAL A 301 2.36 -20.59 6.46
CA VAL A 301 2.24 -21.94 5.87
C VAL A 301 0.90 -22.09 5.16
N HIS A 302 -0.20 -21.66 5.79
CA HIS A 302 -1.52 -21.70 5.17
C HIS A 302 -1.59 -20.90 3.86
N LEU A 303 -1.01 -19.70 3.85
CA LEU A 303 -0.94 -18.86 2.66
C LEU A 303 -0.09 -19.49 1.55
N GLN A 304 1.06 -20.07 1.89
CA GLN A 304 1.91 -20.76 0.92
C GLN A 304 1.23 -22.01 0.35
N ALA A 305 0.53 -22.78 1.19
CA ALA A 305 -0.26 -23.93 0.73
C ALA A 305 -1.35 -23.50 -0.25
N TYR A 306 -2.06 -22.41 0.04
CA TYR A 306 -3.02 -21.82 -0.91
C TYR A 306 -2.37 -21.45 -2.25
N GLN A 307 -1.19 -20.81 -2.23
CA GLN A 307 -0.49 -20.44 -3.46
C GLN A 307 -0.08 -21.67 -4.28
N VAL A 308 0.44 -22.74 -3.64
CA VAL A 308 0.78 -23.99 -4.31
C VAL A 308 -0.44 -24.60 -4.99
N LEU A 309 -1.57 -24.67 -4.27
CA LEU A 309 -2.81 -25.25 -4.79
C LEU A 309 -3.44 -24.43 -5.92
N ARG A 310 -3.24 -23.11 -5.95
CA ARG A 310 -3.71 -22.23 -7.05
C ARG A 310 -2.96 -22.48 -8.36
N HIS A 311 -1.70 -22.92 -8.28
CA HIS A 311 -0.84 -23.19 -9.43
C HIS A 311 -0.80 -24.67 -9.86
N SER A 312 -1.52 -25.53 -9.16
CA SER A 312 -1.66 -26.97 -9.46
C SER A 312 -2.86 -27.22 -10.37
#